data_AF-A0A424XUU5-F1
#
_entry.id   AF-A0A424XUU5-F1
#
_cell.length_a   1.000
_cell.length_b   1.000
_cell.length_c   1.000
_cell.angle_alpha   90.00
_cell.angle_beta   90.00
_cell.angle_gamma   90.00
#
_symmetry.space_group_name_H-M   'P 1'
#
loop_
_entity.id
_entity.type
_entity.pdbx_description
1 polymer ?
#
loop_
_entity_poly.entity_id
_entity_poly.type
_entity_poly.pdbx_seq_one_letter_code
_entity_poly.pdbx_strand_id
1 'polypeptide(L)' 'TAAILPLLLGFILFRVFDITKPFPVRQSEKWLPGGYSVMLDDLIAGLYALAALSLILYLIPA' A
#
# COMPACT_ATOMS: atom_id res chain seq x y z
N THR A 1 -2.27 -23.30 -3.46
CA THR A 1 -2.23 -22.87 -2.04
C THR A 1 -1.15 -21.81 -1.81
N ALA A 2 0.09 -22.00 -2.28
CA ALA A 2 1.21 -21.07 -2.06
C ALA A 2 0.96 -19.61 -2.51
N ALA A 3 0.22 -19.39 -3.59
CA ALA A 3 -0.07 -18.04 -4.11
C ALA A 3 -1.21 -17.30 -3.38
N ILE A 4 -2.05 -18.01 -2.62
CA ILE A 4 -3.22 -17.40 -1.96
C ILE A 4 -2.78 -16.56 -0.76
N LEU A 5 -1.76 -17.03 -0.03
CA LEU A 5 -1.27 -16.36 1.17
C LEU A 5 -0.64 -14.98 0.88
N PRO A 6 0.27 -14.82 -0.12
CA PRO A 6 0.78 -13.50 -0.52
C PRO A 6 -0.33 -12.57 -1.02
N LEU A 7 -1.35 -13.10 -1.70
CA LEU A 7 -2.47 -12.31 -2.22
C LEU A 7 -3.31 -11.72 -1.08
N LEU A 8 -3.64 -12.55 -0.08
CA LEU A 8 -4.35 -12.12 1.12
C LEU A 8 -3.51 -11.14 1.95
N LEU A 9 -2.22 -11.42 2.14
CA LEU A 9 -1.30 -10.52 2.85
C LEU A 9 -1.17 -9.18 2.14
N GLY A 10 -0.97 -9.18 0.82
CA GLY A 10 -0.88 -7.96 0.02
C GLY A 10 -2.17 -7.12 0.09
N PHE A 11 -3.34 -7.77 0.03
CA PHE A 11 -4.62 -7.09 0.18
C PHE A 11 -4.79 -6.45 1.56
N ILE A 12 -4.46 -7.18 2.63
CA ILE A 12 -4.55 -6.65 4.00
C ILE A 12 -3.58 -5.49 4.19
N LEU A 13 -2.33 -5.62 3.74
CA LEU A 13 -1.32 -4.56 3.82
C LEU A 13 -1.78 -3.31 3.06
N PHE A 14 -2.29 -3.46 1.85
CA PHE A 14 -2.85 -2.36 1.07
C PHE A 14 -3.96 -1.65 1.84
N ARG A 15 -4.92 -2.38 2.42
CA ARG A 15 -5.98 -1.75 3.21
C ARG A 15 -5.48 -1.04 4.46
N VAL A 16 -4.47 -1.58 5.14
CA VAL A 16 -3.87 -0.89 6.28
C VAL A 16 -3.24 0.43 5.84
N PHE A 17 -2.49 0.45 4.74
CA PHE A 17 -1.84 1.68 4.25
C PHE A 17 -2.82 2.70 3.68
N ASP A 18 -3.87 2.25 3.00
CA ASP A 18 -4.95 3.10 2.49
C ASP A 18 -5.77 3.76 3.61
N ILE A 19 -6.02 3.05 4.72
CA ILE A 19 -6.75 3.61 5.87
C ILE A 19 -5.84 4.52 6.71
N THR A 20 -4.60 4.11 6.98
CA THR A 20 -3.68 4.87 7.85
C THR A 20 -3.11 6.10 7.15
N LYS A 21 -3.02 6.08 5.82
CA LYS A 21 -2.47 7.15 4.97
C LYS A 21 -1.19 7.76 5.56
N PRO A 22 -0.12 6.95 5.76
CA PRO A 22 1.12 7.45 6.32
C PRO A 22 1.72 8.53 5.40
N PHE A 23 2.51 9.44 5.99
CA PHE A 23 3.22 10.47 5.24
C PHE A 23 4.03 9.85 4.08
N PRO A 24 3.97 10.36 2.84
CA PRO A 24 3.55 11.71 2.42
C PRO A 24 2.11 11.83 1.88
N VAL A 25 1.31 10.75 1.96
CA VAL A 25 -0.04 10.67 1.36
C VAL A 25 -0.92 11.85 1.80
N ARG A 26 -1.03 12.11 3.10
CA ARG A 26 -1.83 13.23 3.65
C ARG A 26 -1.42 14.64 3.17
N GLN A 27 -0.23 14.81 2.60
CA GLN A 27 0.22 16.09 2.08
C GLN A 27 -0.22 16.31 0.62
N SER A 28 -0.56 15.23 -0.10
CA SER A 28 -1.03 15.23 -1.50
C SER A 28 -2.32 16.05 -1.67
N GLU A 29 -3.21 15.98 -0.67
CA GLU A 29 -4.49 16.70 -0.62
C GLU A 29 -4.31 18.23 -0.69
N LYS A 30 -3.12 18.75 -0.33
CA LYS A 30 -2.81 20.18 -0.41
C LYS A 30 -2.17 20.60 -1.74
N TRP A 31 -1.64 19.65 -2.52
CA TRP A 31 -0.86 19.94 -3.73
C TRP A 31 -1.63 19.63 -5.01
N LEU A 32 -2.63 18.75 -4.93
CA LEU A 32 -3.40 18.29 -6.09
C LEU A 32 -4.89 18.58 -5.91
N PRO A 33 -5.55 19.23 -6.89
CA PRO A 33 -6.97 19.48 -6.83
C PRO A 33 -7.79 18.19 -7.03
N GLY A 34 -8.80 18.00 -6.17
CA GLY A 34 -9.88 17.02 -6.37
C GLY A 34 -9.41 15.57 -6.51
N GLY A 35 -9.95 14.85 -7.52
CA GLY A 35 -9.78 13.40 -7.68
C GLY A 35 -8.36 12.90 -7.93
N TYR A 36 -7.42 13.76 -8.33
CA TYR A 36 -6.01 13.39 -8.49
C TYR A 36 -5.33 13.07 -7.15
N SER A 37 -5.76 13.73 -6.06
CA SER A 37 -5.26 13.42 -4.72
C SER A 37 -5.66 12.00 -4.31
N VAL A 38 -6.91 11.60 -4.56
CA VAL A 38 -7.42 10.26 -4.25
C VAL A 38 -6.69 9.18 -5.05
N MET A 39 -6.48 9.37 -6.36
CA MET A 39 -5.73 8.40 -7.17
C MET A 39 -4.28 8.27 -6.72
N LEU A 40 -3.65 9.37 -6.29
CA LEU A 40 -2.28 9.34 -5.78
C LEU A 40 -2.21 8.64 -4.43
N ASP A 41 -3.22 8.81 -3.58
CA ASP A 41 -3.33 8.12 -2.29
C ASP A 41 -3.37 6.60 -2.47
N ASP A 42 -4.23 6.11 -3.37
CA ASP A 42 -4.33 4.68 -3.71
C ASP A 42 -3.00 4.15 -4.27
N LEU A 43 -2.34 4.92 -5.14
CA LEU A 43 -1.07 4.53 -5.75
C LEU A 43 0.06 4.41 -4.70
N ILE A 44 0.16 5.36 -3.77
CA ILE A 44 1.16 5.32 -2.70
C ILE A 44 0.86 4.17 -1.72
N ALA A 45 -0.40 3.96 -1.35
CA ALA A 45 -0.80 2.81 -0.54
C ALA A 45 -0.41 1.48 -1.21
N GLY A 46 -0.56 1.39 -2.54
CA GLY A 46 -0.12 0.26 -3.35
C GLY A 46 1.39 0.03 -3.28
N LEU A 47 2.19 1.09 -3.39
CA LEU A 47 3.65 1.00 -3.28
C LEU A 47 4.09 0.57 -1.88
N TYR A 48 3.45 1.05 -0.82
CA TYR A 48 3.75 0.60 0.55
C TYR A 48 3.40 -0.87 0.76
N ALA A 49 2.24 -1.30 0.25
CA ALA A 49 1.83 -2.70 0.33
C ALA A 49 2.82 -3.61 -0.40
N LEU A 50 3.26 -3.20 -1.60
CA LEU A 50 4.27 -3.93 -2.37
C LEU A 50 5.59 -4.03 -1.61
N ALA A 51 6.13 -2.90 -1.14
CA ALA A 51 7.40 -2.88 -0.42
C ALA A 51 7.36 -3.74 0.85
N ALA A 52 6.28 -3.63 1.63
CA ALA A 52 6.09 -4.42 2.84
C ALA A 52 5.95 -5.92 2.53
N LEU A 53 5.14 -6.29 1.53
CA LEU A 53 4.98 -7.68 1.12
C LEU A 53 6.29 -8.27 0.61
N SER A 54 7.03 -7.55 -0.24
CA SER A 54 8.35 -7.95 -0.72
C SER A 54 9.34 -8.15 0.41
N LEU A 55 9.35 -7.25 1.41
CA LEU A 55 10.21 -7.38 2.59
C LEU A 55 9.84 -8.61 3.42
N ILE A 56 8.55 -8.86 3.65
CA ILE A 56 8.08 -10.03 4.42
C ILE A 56 8.49 -11.34 3.71
N LEU A 57 8.28 -11.42 2.40
CA LEU A 57 8.66 -12.61 1.61
C LEU A 57 10.17 -12.79 1.51
N TYR A 58 10.95 -11.70 1.56
CA TYR A 58 12.40 -11.77 1.62
C TYR A 58 12.91 -12.27 2.98
N LEU A 59 12.31 -11.81 4.08
CA LEU A 59 12.71 -12.16 5.45
C LEU A 59 12.22 -13.54 5.90
N ILE A 60 11.10 -14.01 5.33
CA ILE A 60 10.55 -15.35 5.57
C ILE A 60 10.83 -16.19 4.32
N PRO A 61 12.04 -16.76 4.18
CA PRO A 61 12.28 -17.73 3.12
C PRO A 61 11.34 -18.92 3.34
N ALA A 62 10.56 -19.24 2.31
CA ALA A 62 9.65 -20.38 2.27
C ALA A 62 10.41 -21.72 2.25
#